data_AF-A0AAD9GME8-F1
#
_entry.id   AF-A0AAD9GME8-F1
#
_cell.length_a   1.000
_cell.length_b   1.000
_cell.length_c   1.000
_cell.angle_alpha   90.00
_cell.angle_beta   90.00
_cell.angle_gamma   90.00
#
_symmetry.space_group_name_H-M   'P 1'
#
loop_
_entity.id
_entity.type
_entity.pdbx_description
1 polymer ?
#
loop_
_entity_poly.entity_id
_entity_poly.type
_entity_poly.pdbx_seq_one_letter_code
_entity_poly.pdbx_strand_id
1 'polypeptide(L)'
;MEMSKPKTWTDGPITTPLECFRQGKDSISMGNALAELAMRLVDAQDREDFRKADGVTAIVDQLARLLEEQATMNYAWQTSEVFGSPWEEYQVHDSLQFTLVALCHASIDAEIAVEMHELNILETLFQTLSVLSERLSDYVPFVLEACRNLCGSDGYSSLRTDFVQSMWEILLSNEAPTHWNELAAETLTNIAAIDSSRAAATPLRISATLSLFLHVLHSDSTDFSLALSDLLCNLCCDQASCLLVICELDTCRPRGHLRHSGVVYLAELTEKAQDDALKQSMEALVHNLSWSDPTGKRSVQKLALCSFMTRFALGPAISS
;
A
#
# COMPACT_ATOMS: atom_id res chain seq x y z
N MET A 1 17.77 -37.53 22.32
CA MET A 1 17.74 -36.64 21.15
C MET A 1 17.09 -35.36 21.63
N GLU A 2 17.89 -34.47 22.22
CA GLU A 2 17.40 -33.22 22.78
C GLU A 2 17.04 -32.27 21.63
N MET A 3 15.79 -31.81 21.63
CA MET A 3 15.35 -30.71 20.79
C MET A 3 16.15 -29.47 21.19
N SER A 4 17.04 -29.03 20.31
CA SER A 4 17.68 -27.72 20.43
C SER A 4 16.58 -26.66 20.49
N LYS A 5 16.50 -25.95 21.61
CA LYS A 5 15.70 -24.73 21.71
C LYS A 5 16.16 -23.75 20.62
N PRO A 6 15.26 -22.96 20.02
CA PRO A 6 15.66 -21.87 19.14
C PRO A 6 16.59 -20.93 19.93
N LYS A 7 17.71 -20.53 19.31
CA LYS A 7 18.61 -19.51 19.85
C LYS A 7 17.77 -18.28 20.21
N THR A 8 17.72 -17.95 21.49
CA THR A 8 17.32 -16.63 21.94
C THR A 8 18.30 -15.64 21.32
N TRP A 9 17.77 -14.76 20.47
CA TRP A 9 18.50 -13.63 19.92
C TRP A 9 18.94 -12.75 21.11
N THR A 10 20.11 -12.15 21.01
CA THR A 10 20.87 -11.47 22.06
C THR A 10 19.99 -10.66 23.04
N ASP A 11 19.98 -11.04 24.33
CA ASP A 11 19.26 -10.37 25.45
C ASP A 11 19.74 -8.93 25.76
N GLY A 12 20.36 -8.23 24.80
CA GLY A 12 20.95 -6.90 24.95
C GLY A 12 20.07 -5.77 24.40
N PRO A 13 20.40 -4.49 24.65
CA PRO A 13 19.65 -3.36 24.10
C PRO A 13 19.83 -3.25 22.57
N ILE A 14 18.80 -2.80 21.86
CA ILE A 14 18.82 -2.60 20.39
C ILE A 14 19.88 -1.59 19.92
N THR A 15 20.36 -0.75 20.83
CA THR A 15 21.48 0.16 20.57
C THR A 15 22.77 -0.58 20.22
N THR A 16 22.94 -1.82 20.70
CA THR A 16 24.14 -2.62 20.43
C THR A 16 24.24 -3.02 18.95
N PRO A 17 23.23 -3.69 18.33
CA PRO A 17 23.27 -3.93 16.89
C PRO A 17 23.25 -2.61 16.09
N LEU A 18 22.60 -1.54 16.55
CA LEU A 18 22.66 -0.24 15.87
C LEU A 18 24.08 0.35 15.82
N GLU A 19 24.83 0.30 16.93
CA GLU A 19 26.23 0.73 16.96
C GLU A 19 27.11 -0.16 16.07
N CYS A 20 26.93 -1.48 16.12
CA CYS A 20 27.63 -2.42 15.25
C CYS A 20 27.33 -2.17 13.76
N PHE A 21 26.09 -1.81 13.42
CA PHE A 21 25.70 -1.44 12.07
C PHE A 21 26.41 -0.15 11.61
N ARG A 22 26.45 0.88 12.46
CA ARG A 22 27.09 2.17 12.15
C ARG A 22 28.61 2.13 12.10
N GLN A 23 29.22 1.32 12.96
CA GLN A 23 30.67 1.25 13.17
C GLN A 23 31.29 -0.02 12.57
N GLY A 24 30.49 -0.83 11.88
CA GLY A 24 30.92 -2.11 11.33
C GLY A 24 32.15 -1.94 10.45
N LYS A 25 33.14 -2.80 10.65
CA LYS A 25 34.43 -2.74 9.93
C LYS A 25 34.45 -3.59 8.67
N ASP A 26 33.46 -4.47 8.52
CA ASP A 26 33.33 -5.43 7.43
C ASP A 26 31.85 -5.70 7.13
N SER A 27 31.60 -6.21 5.92
CA SER A 27 30.26 -6.46 5.40
C SER A 27 29.46 -7.47 6.21
N ILE A 28 30.13 -8.49 6.76
CA ILE A 28 29.49 -9.55 7.55
C ILE A 28 28.94 -8.98 8.86
N SER A 29 29.75 -8.18 9.56
CA SER A 29 29.36 -7.58 10.83
C SER A 29 28.21 -6.60 10.65
N MET A 30 28.26 -5.77 9.60
CA MET A 30 27.18 -4.84 9.26
C MET A 30 25.90 -5.58 8.85
N GLY A 31 26.01 -6.59 7.99
CA GLY A 31 24.88 -7.39 7.53
C GLY A 31 24.17 -8.13 8.67
N ASN A 32 24.93 -8.76 9.57
CA ASN A 32 24.38 -9.43 10.75
C ASN A 32 23.68 -8.44 11.70
N ALA A 33 24.29 -7.27 11.93
CA ALA A 33 23.70 -6.23 12.75
C ALA A 33 22.38 -5.72 12.17
N LEU A 34 22.33 -5.49 10.86
CA LEU A 34 21.12 -5.07 10.16
C LEU A 34 20.03 -6.15 10.18
N ALA A 35 20.38 -7.42 10.01
CA ALA A 35 19.45 -8.53 10.15
C ALA A 35 18.86 -8.60 11.57
N GLU A 36 19.69 -8.38 12.61
CA GLU A 36 19.22 -8.31 14.00
C GLU A 36 18.27 -7.13 14.21
N LEU A 37 18.58 -5.94 13.68
CA LEU A 37 17.69 -4.77 13.72
C LEU A 37 16.34 -5.09 13.07
N ALA A 38 16.36 -5.69 11.86
CA ALA A 38 15.15 -6.06 11.13
C ALA A 38 14.24 -6.98 11.95
N MET A 39 14.80 -7.96 12.66
CA MET A 39 14.02 -8.88 13.49
C MET A 39 13.51 -8.25 14.78
N ARG A 40 14.28 -7.32 15.37
CA ARG A 40 13.97 -6.72 16.68
C ARG A 40 12.95 -5.59 16.61
N LEU A 41 12.93 -4.83 15.51
CA LEU A 41 12.00 -3.71 15.33
C LEU A 41 10.52 -4.11 15.27
N VAL A 42 10.21 -5.41 15.31
CA VAL A 42 8.84 -5.92 15.54
C VAL A 42 8.35 -5.56 16.94
N ASP A 43 9.23 -5.45 17.93
CA ASP A 43 8.90 -5.07 19.30
C ASP A 43 8.81 -3.55 19.47
N ALA A 44 7.78 -3.09 20.20
CA ALA A 44 7.50 -1.67 20.38
C ALA A 44 8.53 -0.95 21.27
N GLN A 45 9.07 -1.62 22.28
CA GLN A 45 10.09 -1.04 23.15
C GLN A 45 11.41 -0.88 22.38
N ASP A 46 11.77 -1.89 21.59
CA ASP A 46 12.93 -1.82 20.71
C ASP A 46 12.79 -0.69 19.66
N ARG A 47 11.59 -0.46 19.09
CA ARG A 47 11.36 0.70 18.20
C ARG A 47 11.64 2.04 18.88
N GLU A 48 11.12 2.22 20.09
CA GLU A 48 11.31 3.46 20.85
C GLU A 48 12.79 3.70 21.20
N ASP A 49 13.51 2.66 21.62
CA ASP A 49 14.94 2.77 21.94
C ASP A 49 15.79 2.97 20.68
N PHE A 50 15.40 2.35 19.56
CA PHE A 50 16.02 2.57 18.25
C PHE A 50 15.85 4.02 17.79
N ARG A 51 14.65 4.59 17.91
CA ARG A 51 14.35 5.98 17.57
C ARG A 51 15.19 6.95 18.40
N LYS A 52 15.21 6.78 19.74
CA LYS A 52 16.03 7.60 20.66
C LYS A 52 17.52 7.58 20.35
N ALA A 53 17.99 6.50 19.73
CA ALA A 53 19.39 6.33 19.35
C ALA A 53 19.69 6.79 17.92
N ASP A 54 18.84 7.63 17.31
CA ASP A 54 18.93 8.11 15.91
C ASP A 54 18.83 7.00 14.86
N GLY A 55 18.24 5.86 15.20
CA GLY A 55 18.16 4.69 14.34
C GLY A 55 17.48 4.98 13.00
N VAL A 56 16.44 5.82 13.02
CA VAL A 56 15.66 6.22 11.84
C VAL A 56 16.56 6.88 10.78
N THR A 57 17.40 7.82 11.19
CA THR A 57 18.35 8.47 10.27
C THR A 57 19.33 7.46 9.68
N ALA A 58 19.83 6.54 10.49
CA ALA A 58 20.81 5.55 10.05
C ALA A 58 20.24 4.58 9.00
N ILE A 59 19.00 4.11 9.18
CA ILE A 59 18.38 3.17 8.23
C ILE A 59 17.91 3.86 6.94
N VAL A 60 17.45 5.10 7.02
CA VAL A 60 17.05 5.89 5.84
C VAL A 60 18.29 6.24 5.00
N ASP A 61 19.38 6.67 5.62
CA ASP A 61 20.66 6.91 4.93
C ASP A 61 21.20 5.63 4.27
N GLN A 62 21.05 4.48 4.93
CA GLN A 62 21.42 3.19 4.35
C GLN A 62 20.62 2.88 3.07
N LEU A 63 19.30 3.10 3.07
CA LEU A 63 18.48 2.91 1.87
C LEU A 63 18.92 3.84 0.74
N ALA A 64 19.21 5.11 1.03
CA ALA A 64 19.65 6.07 0.03
C ALA A 64 20.98 5.63 -0.63
N ARG A 65 21.96 5.18 0.15
CA ARG A 65 23.23 4.66 -0.36
C ARG A 65 23.05 3.37 -1.18
N LEU A 66 22.17 2.46 -0.71
CA LEU A 66 21.82 1.26 -1.47
C LEU A 66 21.17 1.62 -2.80
N LEU A 67 20.28 2.62 -2.82
CA LEU A 67 19.61 3.08 -4.04
C LEU A 67 20.61 3.62 -5.07
N GLU A 68 21.57 4.43 -4.63
CA GLU A 68 22.66 4.93 -5.47
C GLU A 68 23.45 3.76 -6.08
N GLU A 69 23.80 2.77 -5.26
CA GLU A 69 24.52 1.58 -5.73
C GLU A 69 23.68 0.75 -6.72
N GLN A 70 22.40 0.55 -6.43
CA GLN A 70 21.46 -0.17 -7.30
C GLN A 70 21.30 0.53 -8.67
N ALA A 71 21.26 1.87 -8.70
CA ALA A 71 21.22 2.63 -9.94
C ALA A 71 22.50 2.41 -10.80
N THR A 72 23.63 2.09 -10.18
CA THR A 72 24.87 1.74 -10.88
C THR A 72 24.95 0.26 -11.31
N MET A 73 23.99 -0.61 -10.96
CA MET A 73 23.96 -2.01 -11.42
C MET A 73 23.81 -2.19 -12.93
N ASN A 74 23.53 -1.12 -13.68
CA ASN A 74 23.68 -1.13 -15.14
C ASN A 74 25.14 -1.40 -15.58
N TYR A 75 26.10 -1.30 -14.66
CA TYR A 75 27.47 -1.77 -14.81
C TYR A 75 27.60 -3.14 -14.13
N ALA A 76 28.17 -4.13 -14.82
CA ALA A 76 28.43 -5.45 -14.25
C ALA A 76 29.53 -5.37 -13.18
N TRP A 77 29.16 -4.99 -11.95
CA TRP A 77 30.05 -4.98 -10.80
C TRP A 77 29.90 -6.26 -9.99
N GLN A 78 31.01 -6.77 -9.46
CA GLN A 78 31.05 -7.97 -8.60
C GLN A 78 31.21 -7.59 -7.12
N THR A 79 31.76 -6.41 -6.86
CA THR A 79 32.04 -5.89 -5.52
C THR A 79 31.74 -4.40 -5.45
N SER A 80 31.17 -3.95 -4.32
CA SER A 80 30.90 -2.54 -3.99
C SER A 80 31.74 -2.10 -2.78
N GLU A 81 32.13 -0.82 -2.75
CA GLU A 81 32.76 -0.19 -1.57
C GLU A 81 31.90 0.94 -0.98
N VAL A 82 30.62 1.04 -1.37
CA VAL A 82 29.73 2.17 -0.98
C VAL A 82 29.53 2.30 0.53
N PHE A 83 29.77 1.23 1.28
CA PHE A 83 29.69 1.18 2.75
C PHE A 83 31.06 1.23 3.45
N GLY A 84 32.14 1.59 2.74
CA GLY A 84 33.48 1.76 3.31
C GLY A 84 34.27 0.46 3.53
N SER A 85 33.73 -0.68 3.11
CA SER A 85 34.43 -1.97 2.99
C SER A 85 34.03 -2.65 1.68
N PRO A 86 34.75 -3.67 1.20
CA PRO A 86 34.30 -4.47 0.06
C PRO A 86 33.06 -5.31 0.41
N TRP A 87 32.03 -5.23 -0.42
CA TRP A 87 30.79 -6.02 -0.36
C TRP A 87 30.61 -6.79 -1.66
N GLU A 88 30.31 -8.08 -1.59
CA GLU A 88 29.90 -8.84 -2.78
C GLU A 88 28.45 -8.51 -3.16
N GLU A 89 28.09 -8.68 -4.44
CA GLU A 89 26.75 -8.37 -4.97
C GLU A 89 25.62 -8.95 -4.11
N TYR A 90 25.72 -10.23 -3.72
CA TYR A 90 24.69 -10.88 -2.89
C TYR A 90 24.58 -10.24 -1.49
N GLN A 91 25.68 -9.74 -0.93
CA GLN A 91 25.68 -9.10 0.40
C GLN A 91 24.96 -7.74 0.34
N VAL A 92 25.09 -7.03 -0.78
CA VAL A 92 24.35 -5.78 -1.01
C VAL A 92 22.85 -6.06 -1.16
N HIS A 93 22.48 -7.13 -1.86
CA HIS A 93 21.07 -7.55 -1.96
C HIS A 93 20.49 -7.95 -0.60
N ASP A 94 21.20 -8.76 0.19
CA ASP A 94 20.80 -9.11 1.56
C ASP A 94 20.67 -7.84 2.43
N SER A 95 21.61 -6.90 2.32
CA SER A 95 21.53 -5.62 3.04
C SER A 95 20.31 -4.80 2.63
N LEU A 96 19.94 -4.78 1.34
CA LEU A 96 18.74 -4.11 0.87
C LEU A 96 17.49 -4.76 1.46
N GLN A 97 17.40 -6.09 1.44
CA GLN A 97 16.29 -6.81 2.02
C GLN A 97 16.11 -6.49 3.50
N PHE A 98 17.18 -6.58 4.30
CA PHE A 98 17.08 -6.29 5.73
C PHE A 98 16.78 -4.81 6.02
N THR A 99 17.29 -3.89 5.19
CA THR A 99 16.93 -2.46 5.29
C THR A 99 15.44 -2.26 5.06
N LEU A 100 14.88 -2.85 4.01
CA LEU A 100 13.46 -2.74 3.69
C LEU A 100 12.58 -3.35 4.79
N VAL A 101 12.91 -4.54 5.29
CA VAL A 101 12.18 -5.19 6.40
C VAL A 101 12.22 -4.33 7.67
N ALA A 102 13.39 -3.80 8.02
CA ALA A 102 13.52 -2.93 9.17
C ALA A 102 12.73 -1.61 9.01
N LEU A 103 12.65 -1.04 7.79
CA LEU A 103 11.77 0.10 7.50
C LEU A 103 10.28 -0.27 7.64
N CYS A 104 9.85 -1.43 7.16
CA CYS A 104 8.47 -1.90 7.35
C CYS A 104 8.11 -1.94 8.83
N HIS A 105 8.95 -2.58 9.65
CA HIS A 105 8.67 -2.70 11.08
C HIS A 105 8.74 -1.36 11.82
N ALA A 106 9.72 -0.52 11.50
CA ALA A 106 9.89 0.78 12.14
C ALA A 106 8.73 1.74 11.80
N SER A 107 8.26 1.75 10.56
CA SER A 107 7.17 2.63 10.07
C SER A 107 5.78 2.32 10.64
N ILE A 108 5.61 1.21 11.36
CA ILE A 108 4.38 0.92 12.12
C ILE A 108 4.20 1.91 13.27
N ASP A 109 5.30 2.42 13.84
CA ASP A 109 5.26 3.40 14.91
C ASP A 109 5.02 4.81 14.34
N ALA A 110 3.99 5.49 14.84
CA ALA A 110 3.57 6.78 14.30
C ALA A 110 4.63 7.87 14.50
N GLU A 111 5.39 7.85 15.60
CA GLU A 111 6.43 8.86 15.86
C GLU A 111 7.64 8.63 14.96
N ILE A 112 8.01 7.36 14.73
CA ILE A 112 9.04 7.02 13.74
C ILE A 112 8.60 7.40 12.32
N ALA A 113 7.35 7.12 11.96
CA ALA A 113 6.83 7.46 10.63
C ALA A 113 6.91 8.96 10.35
N VAL A 114 6.62 9.81 11.35
CA VAL A 114 6.80 11.26 11.26
C VAL A 114 8.26 11.62 11.00
N GLU A 115 9.21 11.08 11.77
CA GLU A 115 10.66 11.32 11.53
C GLU A 115 11.10 10.85 10.13
N MET A 116 10.58 9.72 9.67
CA MET A 116 10.86 9.23 8.31
C MET A 116 10.31 10.15 7.22
N HIS A 117 9.14 10.77 7.42
CA HIS A 117 8.59 11.77 6.50
C HIS A 117 9.46 13.03 6.44
N GLU A 118 10.00 13.48 7.57
CA GLU A 118 10.96 14.60 7.62
C GLU A 118 12.23 14.31 6.80
N LEU A 119 12.59 13.02 6.68
CA LEU A 119 13.71 12.54 5.86
C LEU A 119 13.31 12.20 4.41
N ASN A 120 12.08 12.52 3.98
CA ASN A 120 11.56 12.25 2.62
C ASN A 120 11.59 10.77 2.20
N ILE A 121 11.41 9.83 3.14
CA ILE A 121 11.55 8.39 2.86
C ILE A 121 10.62 7.89 1.74
N LEU A 122 9.41 8.47 1.61
CA LEU A 122 8.42 8.03 0.62
C LEU A 122 8.95 8.19 -0.80
N GLU A 123 9.71 9.25 -1.06
CA GLU A 123 10.35 9.46 -2.35
C GLU A 123 11.44 8.41 -2.60
N THR A 124 12.29 8.14 -1.61
CA THR A 124 13.35 7.13 -1.71
C THR A 124 12.80 5.72 -1.93
N LEU A 125 11.74 5.35 -1.21
CA LEU A 125 11.04 4.07 -1.39
C LEU A 125 10.42 3.97 -2.78
N PHE A 126 9.76 5.03 -3.26
CA PHE A 126 9.18 5.04 -4.60
C PHE A 126 10.25 4.92 -5.69
N GLN A 127 11.39 5.60 -5.53
CA GLN A 127 12.53 5.44 -6.44
C GLN A 127 13.11 4.01 -6.39
N THR A 128 13.07 3.34 -5.24
CA THR A 128 13.52 1.95 -5.09
C THR A 128 12.75 1.02 -6.05
N LEU A 129 11.43 1.18 -6.19
CA LEU A 129 10.64 0.40 -7.15
C LEU A 129 11.14 0.53 -8.59
N SER A 130 11.70 1.69 -8.97
CA SER A 130 12.16 1.95 -10.34
C SER A 130 13.54 1.36 -10.66
N VAL A 131 14.36 1.08 -9.64
CA VAL A 131 15.72 0.56 -9.82
C VAL A 131 15.86 -0.92 -9.45
N LEU A 132 14.86 -1.51 -8.77
CA LEU A 132 14.84 -2.94 -8.49
C LEU A 132 14.84 -3.74 -9.80
N SER A 133 15.83 -4.60 -9.96
CA SER A 133 15.87 -5.54 -11.08
C SER A 133 14.79 -6.61 -10.93
N GLU A 134 14.39 -7.27 -12.03
CA GLU A 134 13.42 -8.37 -12.00
C GLU A 134 13.84 -9.51 -11.05
N ARG A 135 15.15 -9.70 -10.84
CA ARG A 135 15.70 -10.71 -9.91
C ARG A 135 15.41 -10.41 -8.44
N LEU A 136 15.12 -9.14 -8.12
CA LEU A 136 14.82 -8.65 -6.77
C LEU A 136 13.32 -8.30 -6.63
N SER A 137 12.47 -8.85 -7.50
CA SER A 137 11.02 -8.63 -7.46
C SER A 137 10.39 -9.07 -6.13
N ASP A 138 10.99 -10.04 -5.44
CA ASP A 138 10.59 -10.47 -4.08
C ASP A 138 10.72 -9.35 -3.03
N TYR A 139 11.41 -8.24 -3.34
CA TYR A 139 11.58 -7.12 -2.41
C TYR A 139 10.48 -6.05 -2.55
N VAL A 140 9.75 -6.06 -3.66
CA VAL A 140 8.65 -5.11 -3.95
C VAL A 140 7.59 -5.10 -2.84
N PRO A 141 7.13 -6.24 -2.27
CA PRO A 141 6.19 -6.23 -1.15
C PRO A 141 6.67 -5.39 0.04
N PHE A 142 7.96 -5.46 0.41
CA PHE A 142 8.47 -4.67 1.53
C PHE A 142 8.46 -3.17 1.24
N VAL A 143 8.77 -2.78 0.00
CA VAL A 143 8.68 -1.38 -0.41
C VAL A 143 7.24 -0.88 -0.33
N LEU A 144 6.27 -1.67 -0.83
CA LEU A 144 4.86 -1.32 -0.80
C LEU A 144 4.28 -1.31 0.63
N GLU A 145 4.67 -2.26 1.48
CA GLU A 145 4.30 -2.31 2.90
C GLU A 145 4.78 -1.06 3.66
N ALA A 146 6.04 -0.68 3.48
CA ALA A 146 6.56 0.55 4.08
C ALA A 146 5.81 1.79 3.57
N CYS A 147 5.52 1.87 2.26
CA CYS A 147 4.70 2.95 1.69
C CYS A 147 3.30 3.00 2.32
N ARG A 148 2.66 1.83 2.48
CA ARG A 148 1.34 1.67 3.07
C ARG A 148 1.31 2.17 4.52
N ASN A 149 2.29 1.79 5.34
CA ASN A 149 2.42 2.25 6.73
C ASN A 149 2.62 3.77 6.81
N LEU A 150 3.53 4.31 6.00
CA LEU A 150 3.83 5.74 5.96
C LEU A 150 2.62 6.57 5.49
N CYS A 151 1.85 6.09 4.52
CA CYS A 151 0.63 6.75 4.06
C CYS A 151 -0.51 6.68 5.09
N GLY A 152 -0.44 5.78 6.07
CA GLY A 152 -1.38 5.69 7.19
C GLY A 152 -1.03 6.60 8.37
N SER A 153 0.14 7.24 8.36
CA SER A 153 0.57 8.17 9.41
C SER A 153 0.23 9.64 9.07
N ASP A 154 -0.02 10.46 10.08
CA ASP A 154 -0.40 11.88 9.95
C ASP A 154 0.75 12.82 9.50
N GLY A 155 1.85 12.28 8.95
CA GLY A 155 3.11 13.01 8.76
C GLY A 155 3.37 13.60 7.37
N TYR A 156 2.66 13.20 6.32
CA TYR A 156 2.98 13.65 4.96
C TYR A 156 2.15 14.85 4.51
N SER A 157 2.84 15.95 4.19
CA SER A 157 2.20 17.20 3.75
C SER A 157 1.80 17.18 2.27
N SER A 158 2.58 16.52 1.42
CA SER A 158 2.33 16.40 -0.02
C SER A 158 2.80 15.05 -0.58
N LEU A 159 1.92 14.37 -1.31
CA LEU A 159 2.28 13.19 -2.10
C LEU A 159 2.57 13.59 -3.53
N ARG A 160 3.55 12.93 -4.16
CA ARG A 160 3.80 13.10 -5.58
C ARG A 160 2.68 12.45 -6.40
N THR A 161 2.27 13.10 -7.48
CA THR A 161 1.18 12.61 -8.35
C THR A 161 1.54 11.30 -9.05
N ASP A 162 2.80 11.12 -9.41
CA ASP A 162 3.29 9.89 -10.05
C ASP A 162 3.31 8.69 -9.10
N PHE A 163 3.60 8.89 -7.80
CA PHE A 163 3.45 7.85 -6.79
C PHE A 163 1.99 7.33 -6.73
N VAL A 164 1.01 8.24 -6.62
CA VAL A 164 -0.41 7.86 -6.59
C VAL A 164 -0.82 7.17 -7.88
N GLN A 165 -0.35 7.67 -9.03
CA GLN A 165 -0.58 7.05 -10.34
C GLN A 165 -0.07 5.61 -10.37
N SER A 166 1.15 5.36 -9.90
CA SER A 166 1.73 4.01 -9.85
C SER A 166 0.97 3.08 -8.91
N MET A 167 0.45 3.56 -7.78
CA MET A 167 -0.40 2.72 -6.91
C MET A 167 -1.67 2.26 -7.63
N TRP A 168 -2.30 3.12 -8.44
CA TRP A 168 -3.43 2.71 -9.27
C TRP A 168 -3.06 1.71 -10.36
N GLU A 169 -1.88 1.89 -10.98
CA GLU A 169 -1.38 0.96 -11.99
C GLU A 169 -1.09 -0.41 -11.40
N ILE A 170 -0.49 -0.47 -10.20
CA ILE A 170 -0.28 -1.71 -9.47
C ILE A 170 -1.62 -2.34 -9.09
N LEU A 171 -2.54 -1.60 -8.47
CA LEU A 171 -3.85 -2.11 -8.05
C LEU A 171 -4.65 -2.73 -9.21
N LEU A 172 -4.66 -2.07 -10.37
CA LEU A 172 -5.48 -2.46 -11.52
C LEU A 172 -4.72 -3.33 -12.55
N SER A 173 -3.47 -3.70 -12.26
CA SER A 173 -2.70 -4.59 -13.12
C SER A 173 -3.15 -6.05 -12.95
N ASN A 174 -3.43 -6.70 -14.07
CA ASN A 174 -3.68 -8.15 -14.12
C ASN A 174 -2.38 -8.99 -14.06
N GLU A 175 -1.21 -8.33 -14.19
CA GLU A 175 0.10 -8.98 -14.20
C GLU A 175 0.77 -8.97 -12.81
N ALA A 176 0.36 -8.04 -11.94
CA ALA A 176 0.89 -7.96 -10.60
C ALA A 176 0.37 -9.11 -9.72
N PRO A 177 1.20 -9.67 -8.83
CA PRO A 177 0.75 -10.60 -7.80
C PRO A 177 -0.37 -9.99 -6.95
N THR A 178 -1.36 -10.80 -6.55
CA THR A 178 -2.53 -10.34 -5.78
C THR A 178 -2.16 -9.56 -4.52
N HIS A 179 -1.12 -10.00 -3.80
CA HIS A 179 -0.65 -9.30 -2.60
C HIS A 179 -0.08 -7.89 -2.92
N TRP A 180 0.47 -7.64 -4.11
CA TRP A 180 0.87 -6.29 -4.52
C TRP A 180 -0.36 -5.42 -4.79
N ASN A 181 -1.40 -6.00 -5.42
CA ASN A 181 -2.66 -5.27 -5.62
C ASN A 181 -3.29 -4.89 -4.27
N GLU A 182 -3.25 -5.80 -3.30
CA GLU A 182 -3.74 -5.60 -1.94
C GLU A 182 -3.02 -4.44 -1.25
N LEU A 183 -1.68 -4.46 -1.20
CA LEU A 183 -0.89 -3.37 -0.61
C LEU A 183 -1.12 -2.02 -1.31
N ALA A 184 -1.31 -2.03 -2.63
CA ALA A 184 -1.64 -0.83 -3.39
C ALA A 184 -3.05 -0.31 -3.05
N ALA A 185 -4.03 -1.20 -2.87
CA ALA A 185 -5.37 -0.84 -2.41
C ALA A 185 -5.31 -0.21 -1.01
N GLU A 186 -4.62 -0.84 -0.05
CA GLU A 186 -4.47 -0.33 1.30
C GLU A 186 -3.72 1.02 1.35
N THR A 187 -2.69 1.19 0.52
CA THR A 187 -2.00 2.47 0.38
C THR A 187 -2.97 3.56 -0.10
N LEU A 188 -3.75 3.28 -1.14
CA LEU A 188 -4.77 4.22 -1.65
C LEU A 188 -5.89 4.47 -0.62
N THR A 189 -6.26 3.48 0.17
CA THR A 189 -7.22 3.60 1.28
C THR A 189 -6.72 4.61 2.30
N ASN A 190 -5.46 4.50 2.72
CA ASN A 190 -4.83 5.41 3.67
C ASN A 190 -4.74 6.84 3.11
N ILE A 191 -4.42 6.99 1.82
CA ILE A 191 -4.42 8.30 1.15
C ILE A 191 -5.83 8.91 1.13
N ALA A 192 -6.83 8.12 0.76
CA ALA A 192 -8.22 8.56 0.68
C ALA A 192 -8.83 8.88 2.06
N ALA A 193 -8.34 8.25 3.13
CA ALA A 193 -8.77 8.51 4.50
C ALA A 193 -8.43 9.93 4.97
N ILE A 194 -7.26 10.45 4.57
CA ILE A 194 -6.85 11.82 4.91
C ILE A 194 -7.60 12.83 4.05
N ASP A 195 -7.60 12.62 2.73
CA ASP A 195 -8.29 13.47 1.77
C ASP A 195 -8.53 12.67 0.47
N SER A 196 -9.79 12.33 0.23
CA SER A 196 -10.21 11.54 -0.94
C SER A 196 -9.79 12.13 -2.28
N SER A 197 -9.60 13.45 -2.37
CA SER A 197 -9.11 14.10 -3.59
C SER A 197 -7.66 13.75 -3.92
N ARG A 198 -6.84 13.45 -2.91
CA ARG A 198 -5.43 13.04 -3.06
C ARG A 198 -5.29 11.67 -3.69
N ALA A 199 -6.31 10.81 -3.54
CA ALA A 199 -6.33 9.50 -4.18
C ALA A 199 -6.50 9.58 -5.70
N ALA A 200 -6.81 10.75 -6.29
CA ALA A 200 -6.94 10.93 -7.74
C ALA A 200 -7.84 9.87 -8.42
N ALA A 201 -8.94 9.50 -7.75
CA ALA A 201 -9.87 8.47 -8.21
C ALA A 201 -10.70 8.99 -9.39
N THR A 202 -10.33 8.60 -10.60
CA THR A 202 -11.10 8.94 -11.81
C THR A 202 -12.32 8.02 -11.96
N PRO A 203 -13.34 8.39 -12.75
CA PRO A 203 -14.48 7.51 -13.01
C PRO A 203 -14.09 6.12 -13.51
N LEU A 204 -13.05 6.03 -14.37
CA LEU A 204 -12.53 4.77 -14.89
C LEU A 204 -11.90 3.92 -13.77
N ARG A 205 -11.14 4.53 -12.86
CA ARG A 205 -10.54 3.85 -11.71
C ARG A 205 -11.60 3.30 -10.78
N ILE A 206 -12.58 4.13 -10.42
CA ILE A 206 -13.69 3.73 -9.54
C ILE A 206 -14.47 2.55 -10.16
N SER A 207 -14.80 2.63 -11.45
CA SER A 207 -15.50 1.57 -12.17
C SER A 207 -14.70 0.27 -12.21
N ALA A 208 -13.39 0.36 -12.49
CA ALA A 208 -12.48 -0.79 -12.51
C ALA A 208 -12.33 -1.42 -11.12
N THR A 209 -12.15 -0.61 -10.07
CA THR A 209 -12.05 -1.08 -8.68
C THR A 209 -13.33 -1.76 -8.21
N LEU A 210 -14.50 -1.21 -8.54
CA LEU A 210 -15.78 -1.86 -8.20
C LEU A 210 -15.93 -3.19 -8.95
N SER A 211 -15.59 -3.22 -10.24
CA SER A 211 -15.64 -4.45 -11.03
C SER A 211 -14.71 -5.52 -10.47
N LEU A 212 -13.50 -5.11 -10.07
CA LEU A 212 -12.50 -5.97 -9.42
C LEU A 212 -13.02 -6.49 -8.08
N PHE A 213 -13.57 -5.62 -7.23
CA PHE A 213 -14.18 -5.98 -5.95
C PHE A 213 -15.28 -7.03 -6.12
N LEU A 214 -16.24 -6.79 -7.02
CA LEU A 214 -17.33 -7.74 -7.29
C LEU A 214 -16.81 -9.08 -7.86
N HIS A 215 -15.69 -9.07 -8.58
CA HIS A 215 -15.05 -10.28 -9.07
C HIS A 215 -14.40 -11.08 -7.94
N VAL A 216 -13.63 -10.42 -7.06
CA VAL A 216 -12.87 -11.09 -6.00
C VAL A 216 -13.71 -11.48 -4.79
N LEU A 217 -14.88 -10.88 -4.58
CA LEU A 217 -15.85 -11.30 -3.55
C LEU A 217 -16.27 -12.78 -3.67
N HIS A 218 -16.10 -13.38 -4.84
CA HIS A 218 -16.39 -14.79 -5.11
C HIS A 218 -15.15 -15.69 -5.09
N SER A 219 -13.98 -15.12 -4.77
CA SER A 219 -12.70 -15.82 -4.66
C SER A 219 -12.35 -16.12 -3.20
N ASP A 220 -11.32 -16.94 -2.98
CA ASP A 220 -10.82 -17.27 -1.63
C ASP A 220 -9.95 -16.14 -1.01
N SER A 221 -9.81 -14.98 -1.67
CA SER A 221 -8.98 -13.85 -1.19
C SER A 221 -9.81 -12.83 -0.41
N THR A 222 -10.04 -13.13 0.87
CA THR A 222 -10.77 -12.24 1.80
C THR A 222 -10.01 -10.93 2.03
N ASP A 223 -8.69 -10.97 2.22
CA ASP A 223 -7.87 -9.80 2.53
C ASP A 223 -7.91 -8.77 1.40
N PHE A 224 -7.78 -9.23 0.15
CA PHE A 224 -7.90 -8.32 -1.00
C PHE A 224 -9.31 -7.77 -1.18
N SER A 225 -10.34 -8.58 -0.91
CA SER A 225 -11.74 -8.12 -0.92
C SER A 225 -11.97 -7.04 0.14
N LEU A 226 -11.37 -7.19 1.33
CA LEU A 226 -11.43 -6.22 2.42
C LEU A 226 -10.73 -4.91 2.02
N ALA A 227 -9.49 -4.99 1.50
CA ALA A 227 -8.75 -3.82 1.07
C ALA A 227 -9.47 -3.00 -0.01
N LEU A 228 -10.12 -3.67 -0.98
CA LEU A 228 -10.93 -3.01 -2.01
C LEU A 228 -12.21 -2.39 -1.44
N SER A 229 -12.86 -3.07 -0.49
CA SER A 229 -14.06 -2.56 0.20
C SER A 229 -13.73 -1.30 0.99
N ASP A 230 -12.62 -1.29 1.73
CA ASP A 230 -12.16 -0.12 2.49
C ASP A 230 -11.79 1.05 1.57
N LEU A 231 -11.12 0.77 0.45
CA LEU A 231 -10.80 1.80 -0.55
C LEU A 231 -12.08 2.44 -1.09
N LEU A 232 -13.04 1.63 -1.54
CA LEU A 232 -14.33 2.12 -2.04
C LEU A 232 -15.09 2.90 -0.96
N CYS A 233 -15.04 2.45 0.30
CA CYS A 233 -15.67 3.10 1.43
C CYS A 233 -15.13 4.52 1.63
N ASN A 234 -13.80 4.66 1.69
CA ASN A 234 -13.14 5.96 1.88
C ASN A 234 -13.33 6.88 0.67
N LEU A 235 -13.30 6.35 -0.56
CA LEU A 235 -13.64 7.14 -1.75
C LEU A 235 -15.08 7.66 -1.70
N CYS A 236 -16.03 6.86 -1.19
CA CYS A 236 -17.42 7.26 -1.05
C CYS A 236 -17.69 8.31 0.04
N CYS A 237 -16.68 8.72 0.81
CA CYS A 237 -16.76 9.93 1.63
C CYS A 237 -16.84 11.20 0.76
N ASP A 238 -16.34 11.17 -0.48
CA ASP A 238 -16.59 12.20 -1.48
C ASP A 238 -17.91 11.95 -2.23
N GLN A 239 -18.71 13.01 -2.37
CA GLN A 239 -20.04 12.92 -2.96
C GLN A 239 -20.00 12.55 -4.44
N ALA A 240 -19.02 13.04 -5.21
CA ALA A 240 -18.91 12.74 -6.64
C ALA A 240 -18.56 11.27 -6.85
N SER A 241 -17.58 10.76 -6.11
CA SER A 241 -17.16 9.36 -6.11
C SER A 241 -18.30 8.43 -5.68
N CYS A 242 -19.04 8.80 -4.63
CA CYS A 242 -20.21 8.05 -4.17
C CYS A 242 -21.29 7.91 -5.27
N LEU A 243 -21.59 8.99 -6.00
CA LEU A 243 -22.55 8.96 -7.11
C LEU A 243 -22.05 8.07 -8.27
N LEU A 244 -20.75 8.08 -8.56
CA LEU A 244 -20.15 7.21 -9.59
C LEU A 244 -20.26 5.74 -9.21
N VAL A 245 -19.99 5.38 -7.95
CA VAL A 245 -20.16 4.00 -7.45
C VAL A 245 -21.62 3.57 -7.54
N ILE A 246 -22.59 4.42 -7.17
CA ILE A 246 -24.01 4.10 -7.32
C ILE A 246 -24.37 3.83 -8.79
N CYS A 247 -23.89 4.69 -9.69
CA CYS A 247 -24.13 4.51 -11.13
C CYS A 247 -23.56 3.20 -11.66
N GLU A 248 -22.36 2.82 -11.23
CA GLU A 248 -21.71 1.58 -11.66
C GLU A 248 -22.33 0.33 -11.01
N LEU A 249 -22.76 0.40 -9.75
CA LEU A 249 -23.53 -0.69 -9.14
C LEU A 249 -24.83 -0.97 -9.92
N ASP A 250 -25.47 0.08 -10.45
CA ASP A 250 -26.67 -0.04 -11.27
C ASP A 250 -26.41 -0.70 -12.64
N THR A 251 -25.19 -0.60 -13.19
CA THR A 251 -24.78 -1.26 -14.44
C THR A 251 -24.33 -2.70 -14.21
N CYS A 252 -23.68 -2.99 -13.08
CA CYS A 252 -23.15 -4.31 -12.75
C CYS A 252 -24.20 -5.28 -12.16
N ARG A 253 -25.35 -4.78 -11.67
CA ARG A 253 -26.35 -5.64 -11.00
C ARG A 253 -26.87 -6.78 -11.90
N PRO A 254 -27.11 -7.99 -11.35
CA PRO A 254 -27.71 -9.09 -12.10
C PRO A 254 -29.10 -8.75 -12.65
N ARG A 255 -29.52 -9.45 -13.72
CA ARG A 255 -30.85 -9.25 -14.33
C ARG A 255 -32.02 -9.42 -13.34
N GLY A 256 -31.85 -10.24 -12.31
CA GLY A 256 -32.84 -10.44 -11.24
C GLY A 256 -33.07 -9.20 -10.37
N HIS A 257 -32.13 -8.26 -10.36
CA HIS A 257 -32.12 -7.08 -9.50
C HIS A 257 -32.50 -5.79 -10.24
N LEU A 258 -32.95 -5.87 -11.51
CA LEU A 258 -33.28 -4.69 -12.33
C LEU A 258 -34.40 -3.80 -11.76
N ARG A 259 -35.20 -4.32 -10.81
CA ARG A 259 -36.25 -3.57 -10.12
C ARG A 259 -35.76 -2.88 -8.83
N HIS A 260 -34.52 -3.13 -8.45
CA HIS A 260 -33.89 -2.62 -7.24
C HIS A 260 -32.66 -1.77 -7.61
N SER A 261 -32.30 -0.84 -6.72
CA SER A 261 -31.03 -0.10 -6.81
C SER A 261 -29.86 -1.09 -6.69
N GLY A 262 -28.75 -0.82 -7.39
CA GLY A 262 -27.50 -1.57 -7.24
C GLY A 262 -26.97 -1.57 -5.81
N VAL A 263 -27.30 -0.54 -5.01
CA VAL A 263 -27.00 -0.51 -3.57
C VAL A 263 -27.73 -1.61 -2.79
N VAL A 264 -28.95 -1.99 -3.19
CA VAL A 264 -29.67 -3.12 -2.58
C VAL A 264 -28.98 -4.44 -2.92
N TYR A 265 -28.51 -4.58 -4.16
CA TYR A 265 -27.72 -5.74 -4.56
C TYR A 265 -26.45 -5.87 -3.71
N LEU A 266 -25.72 -4.77 -3.47
CA LEU A 266 -24.54 -4.78 -2.59
C LEU A 266 -24.91 -5.12 -1.13
N ALA A 267 -26.03 -4.63 -0.61
CA ALA A 267 -26.50 -4.98 0.73
C ALA A 267 -26.80 -6.48 0.86
N GLU A 268 -27.43 -7.11 -0.13
CA GLU A 268 -27.66 -8.56 -0.14
C GLU A 268 -26.36 -9.38 -0.25
N LEU A 269 -25.33 -8.85 -0.92
CA LEU A 269 -23.99 -9.47 -0.91
C LEU A 269 -23.35 -9.36 0.47
N THR A 270 -23.49 -8.20 1.11
CA THR A 270 -22.97 -7.92 2.46
C THR A 270 -23.54 -8.89 3.50
N GLU A 271 -24.86 -9.17 3.44
CA GLU A 271 -25.52 -10.14 4.33
C GLU A 271 -24.99 -11.57 4.17
N LYS A 272 -24.41 -11.91 3.01
CA LYS A 272 -23.87 -13.24 2.70
C LYS A 272 -22.38 -13.38 3.01
N ALA A 273 -21.67 -12.26 3.25
CA ALA A 273 -20.27 -12.28 3.63
C ALA A 273 -20.08 -13.08 4.92
N GLN A 274 -19.13 -14.03 4.90
CA GLN A 274 -18.85 -14.91 6.04
C GLN A 274 -17.79 -14.34 6.98
N ASP A 275 -16.87 -13.55 6.43
CA ASP A 275 -15.84 -12.88 7.21
C ASP A 275 -16.39 -11.61 7.87
N ASP A 276 -16.19 -11.49 9.18
CA ASP A 276 -16.75 -10.40 9.98
C ASP A 276 -16.12 -9.03 9.65
N ALA A 277 -14.82 -8.99 9.34
CA ALA A 277 -14.13 -7.75 9.02
C ALA A 277 -14.56 -7.22 7.66
N LEU A 278 -14.57 -8.09 6.64
CA LEU A 278 -15.10 -7.77 5.31
C LEU A 278 -16.54 -7.32 5.39
N LYS A 279 -17.38 -8.03 6.15
CA LYS A 279 -18.78 -7.65 6.34
C LYS A 279 -18.92 -6.26 6.93
N GLN A 280 -18.16 -5.92 7.98
CA GLN A 280 -18.19 -4.59 8.59
C GLN A 280 -17.77 -3.50 7.60
N SER A 281 -16.72 -3.73 6.81
CA SER A 281 -16.28 -2.81 5.76
C SER A 281 -17.38 -2.60 4.70
N MET A 282 -17.99 -3.69 4.24
CA MET A 282 -19.09 -3.64 3.27
C MET A 282 -20.32 -2.92 3.83
N GLU A 283 -20.65 -3.12 5.12
CA GLU A 283 -21.74 -2.40 5.80
C GLU A 283 -21.45 -0.89 5.85
N ALA A 284 -20.21 -0.48 6.11
CA ALA A 284 -19.79 0.92 6.06
C ALA A 284 -19.91 1.51 4.65
N LEU A 285 -19.49 0.76 3.62
CA LEU A 285 -19.67 1.16 2.22
C LEU A 285 -21.16 1.32 1.86
N VAL A 286 -22.00 0.34 2.20
CA VAL A 286 -23.45 0.40 2.00
C VAL A 286 -24.05 1.59 2.74
N HIS A 287 -23.58 1.90 3.95
CA HIS A 287 -24.00 3.06 4.71
C HIS A 287 -23.67 4.36 3.98
N ASN A 288 -22.41 4.55 3.53
CA ASN A 288 -21.98 5.74 2.79
C ASN A 288 -22.81 5.92 1.51
N LEU A 289 -22.98 4.83 0.76
CA LEU A 289 -23.84 4.79 -0.43
C LEU A 289 -25.31 5.05 -0.11
N SER A 290 -25.79 4.74 1.09
CA SER A 290 -27.19 4.97 1.52
C SER A 290 -27.42 6.36 2.10
N TRP A 291 -26.37 7.03 2.62
CA TRP A 291 -26.45 8.35 3.25
C TRP A 291 -26.05 9.56 2.39
N SER A 292 -25.36 9.39 1.25
CA SER A 292 -25.12 10.48 0.28
C SER A 292 -26.38 11.24 -0.19
N ASP A 293 -26.23 12.50 -0.60
CA ASP A 293 -27.33 13.47 -0.86
C ASP A 293 -28.60 12.85 -1.50
N PRO A 294 -29.75 12.92 -0.80
CA PRO A 294 -31.04 12.44 -1.28
C PRO A 294 -31.46 13.01 -2.65
N THR A 295 -30.98 14.20 -3.03
CA THR A 295 -31.32 14.88 -4.28
C THR A 295 -30.56 14.28 -5.46
N GLY A 296 -29.26 14.09 -5.32
CA GLY A 296 -28.43 13.34 -6.28
C GLY A 296 -28.95 11.91 -6.48
N LYS A 297 -29.26 11.19 -5.40
CA LYS A 297 -29.83 9.84 -5.46
C LYS A 297 -31.18 9.77 -6.13
N ARG A 298 -32.13 10.66 -5.78
CA ARG A 298 -33.44 10.69 -6.44
C ARG A 298 -33.30 11.00 -7.92
N SER A 299 -32.34 11.83 -8.31
CA SER A 299 -32.08 12.12 -9.72
C SER A 299 -31.57 10.87 -10.44
N VAL A 300 -30.53 10.21 -9.91
CA VAL A 300 -29.97 8.97 -10.50
C VAL A 300 -31.00 7.83 -10.54
N GLN A 301 -31.66 7.54 -9.41
CA GLN A 301 -32.55 6.40 -9.23
C GLN A 301 -33.95 6.59 -9.83
N LYS A 302 -34.54 7.80 -9.80
CA LYS A 302 -35.88 8.04 -10.37
C LYS A 302 -35.85 8.44 -11.84
N LEU A 303 -34.77 9.05 -12.32
CA LEU A 303 -34.70 9.51 -13.72
C LEU A 303 -33.98 8.53 -14.65
N ALA A 304 -33.56 7.35 -14.15
CA ALA A 304 -32.70 6.42 -14.89
C ALA A 304 -31.46 7.14 -15.47
N LEU A 305 -30.94 8.12 -14.74
CA LEU A 305 -29.89 9.04 -15.21
C LEU A 305 -28.58 8.31 -15.52
N CYS A 306 -28.36 7.10 -14.96
CA CYS A 306 -27.27 6.20 -15.38
C CYS A 306 -27.28 5.94 -16.89
N SER A 307 -28.46 5.72 -17.49
CA SER A 307 -28.62 5.51 -18.93
C SER A 307 -28.55 6.81 -19.76
N PHE A 308 -28.75 7.96 -19.11
CA PHE A 308 -28.76 9.27 -19.73
C PHE A 308 -27.36 9.91 -19.73
N MET A 309 -26.54 9.66 -18.71
CA MET A 309 -25.15 10.15 -18.61
C MET A 309 -24.21 9.42 -19.57
N THR A 310 -24.40 8.12 -19.84
CA THR A 310 -23.64 7.40 -20.88
C THR A 310 -23.83 8.03 -22.27
N ARG A 311 -24.98 8.67 -22.52
CA ARG A 311 -25.29 9.39 -23.76
C ARG A 311 -24.64 10.77 -23.88
N PHE A 312 -24.22 11.38 -22.78
CA PHE A 312 -23.52 12.68 -22.80
C PHE A 312 -22.00 12.55 -22.74
N ALA A 313 -21.48 11.45 -22.17
CA ALA A 313 -20.04 11.14 -22.19
C ALA A 313 -19.54 10.70 -23.58
N LEU A 314 -20.44 10.13 -24.40
CA LEU A 314 -20.24 10.02 -25.83
C LEU A 314 -20.56 11.38 -26.43
N GLY A 315 -19.52 12.20 -26.68
CA GLY A 315 -19.68 13.49 -27.34
C GLY A 315 -20.52 13.38 -28.62
N PRO A 316 -21.13 14.48 -29.11
CA PRO A 316 -21.98 14.42 -30.28
C PRO A 316 -21.17 13.83 -31.44
N ALA A 317 -21.58 12.65 -31.92
CA ALA A 317 -21.23 12.21 -33.25
C ALA A 317 -21.86 13.24 -34.20
N ILE A 318 -21.09 14.27 -34.54
CA ILE A 318 -21.39 15.14 -35.66
C ILE A 318 -21.29 14.25 -36.87
N SER A 319 -22.43 13.72 -37.29
CA SER A 319 -22.62 13.19 -38.63
C SER A 319 -22.51 14.36 -39.61
N SER A 320 -21.33 14.51 -40.22
CA SER A 320 -21.12 15.19 -41.50
C SER A 320 -20.11 14.41 -42.31
#